data_AF-A0A4R3KFI4-F1
#
_entry.id   AF-A0A4R3KFI4-F1
#
_cell.length_a   1.000
_cell.length_b   1.000
_cell.length_c   1.000
_cell.angle_alpha   90.00
_cell.angle_beta   90.00
_cell.angle_gamma   90.00
#
_symmetry.space_group_name_H-M   'P 1'
#
loop_
_entity.id
_entity.type
_entity.pdbx_description
1 polymer ?
#
loop_
_entity_poly.entity_id
_entity_poly.type
_entity_poly.pdbx_seq_one_letter_code
_entity_poly.pdbx_strand_id
1 'polypeptide(L)'
;MLRKGHLQLDIFPEVYINVEELIPPKVIEPSIPEGETELVITGYHVTEENYGYYHQGKKRVTITFSNEQGQTFSQTYYIDKYNPNLAKFIYQVLGNIPEGEFSLKTLKGRKIRAFLYHNYTNEGRGYVNIASCEPIE
;
A
#
# COMPACT_ATOMS: atom_id res chain seq x y z
N MET A 1 -2.33 -35.26 -17.16
CA MET A 1 -3.46 -34.43 -17.63
C MET A 1 -3.75 -33.43 -16.51
N LEU A 2 -3.22 -32.20 -16.58
CA LEU A 2 -3.51 -31.15 -15.59
C LEU A 2 -5.00 -30.84 -15.69
N ARG A 3 -5.76 -31.16 -14.63
CA ARG A 3 -7.15 -30.72 -14.52
C ARG A 3 -7.10 -29.20 -14.46
N LYS A 4 -7.81 -28.51 -15.36
CA LYS A 4 -7.91 -27.03 -15.35
C LYS A 4 -8.19 -26.53 -13.93
N GLY A 5 -7.59 -25.41 -13.56
CA GLY A 5 -7.76 -24.82 -12.22
C GLY A 5 -6.88 -25.38 -11.12
N HIS A 6 -6.02 -26.39 -11.36
CA HIS A 6 -5.14 -26.93 -10.33
C HIS A 6 -3.70 -26.42 -10.47
N LEU A 7 -3.12 -25.95 -9.37
CA LEU A 7 -1.70 -25.62 -9.26
C LEU A 7 -0.99 -26.75 -8.49
N GLN A 8 -0.05 -27.40 -9.18
CA GLN A 8 0.93 -28.31 -8.58
C GLN A 8 2.24 -27.54 -8.44
N LEU A 9 2.83 -27.51 -7.24
CA LEU A 9 4.14 -26.92 -7.02
C LEU A 9 5.24 -27.98 -7.21
N ASP A 10 6.21 -27.71 -8.09
CA ASP A 10 7.31 -28.65 -8.38
C ASP A 10 8.19 -28.94 -7.16
N ILE A 11 8.33 -27.96 -6.27
CA ILE A 11 9.12 -28.04 -5.03
C ILE A 11 8.36 -28.69 -3.87
N PHE A 12 7.04 -28.80 -3.98
CA PHE A 12 6.15 -29.42 -2.99
C PHE A 12 5.15 -30.33 -3.71
N PRO A 13 5.59 -31.50 -4.21
CA PRO A 13 4.77 -32.39 -5.03
C PRO A 13 3.53 -32.93 -4.30
N GLU A 14 3.52 -32.87 -2.97
CA GLU A 14 2.38 -33.21 -2.12
C GLU A 14 1.34 -32.09 -1.99
N VAL A 15 1.70 -30.86 -2.33
CA VAL A 15 0.81 -29.69 -2.21
C VAL A 15 -0.01 -29.55 -3.50
N TYR A 16 -1.32 -29.73 -3.35
CA TYR A 16 -2.31 -29.55 -4.40
C TYR A 16 -3.20 -28.36 -4.07
N ILE A 17 -3.24 -27.36 -4.95
CA ILE A 17 -4.06 -26.17 -4.77
C ILE A 17 -5.13 -26.12 -5.87
N ASN A 18 -6.40 -26.10 -5.49
CA ASN A 18 -7.50 -25.79 -6.40
C ASN A 18 -7.63 -24.26 -6.49
N VAL A 19 -7.08 -23.67 -7.55
CA VAL A 19 -7.06 -22.22 -7.77
C VAL A 19 -8.48 -21.67 -7.96
N GLU A 20 -9.41 -22.46 -8.50
CA GLU A 20 -10.81 -22.04 -8.68
C GLU A 20 -11.51 -21.81 -7.34
N GLU A 21 -11.17 -22.57 -6.29
CA GLU A 21 -11.69 -22.37 -4.93
C GLU A 21 -11.10 -21.13 -4.24
N LEU A 22 -9.97 -20.62 -4.75
CA LEU A 22 -9.31 -19.42 -4.21
C LEU A 22 -9.83 -18.13 -4.85
N ILE A 23 -10.55 -18.20 -5.98
CA ILE A 23 -11.09 -17.02 -6.64
C ILE A 23 -12.35 -16.58 -5.88
N PRO A 24 -12.37 -15.37 -5.32
CA PRO A 24 -13.56 -14.87 -4.65
C PRO A 24 -14.70 -14.72 -5.67
N PRO A 25 -15.96 -14.95 -5.26
CA PRO A 25 -17.12 -14.95 -6.17
C PRO A 25 -17.34 -13.60 -6.87
N LYS A 26 -16.79 -12.52 -6.31
CA LYS A 26 -16.79 -11.19 -6.91
C LYS A 26 -15.48 -10.50 -6.57
N VAL A 27 -14.81 -9.97 -7.59
CA VAL A 27 -13.64 -9.11 -7.44
C VAL A 27 -14.09 -7.65 -7.57
N ILE A 28 -13.67 -6.80 -6.64
CA ILE A 28 -13.86 -5.35 -6.67
C ILE A 28 -12.48 -4.74 -6.86
N GLU A 29 -12.18 -4.33 -8.09
CA GLU A 29 -10.91 -3.68 -8.42
C GLU A 29 -10.88 -2.24 -7.92
N PRO A 30 -9.71 -1.74 -7.49
CA PRO A 30 -9.54 -0.32 -7.25
C PRO A 30 -9.76 0.50 -8.52
N SER A 31 -10.20 1.74 -8.36
CA SER A 31 -10.44 2.64 -9.49
C SER A 31 -9.17 3.09 -10.20
N ILE A 32 -8.06 3.18 -9.46
CA ILE A 32 -6.74 3.53 -10.00
C ILE A 32 -6.08 2.23 -10.50
N PRO A 33 -5.50 2.19 -11.71
CA PRO A 33 -4.85 1.00 -12.23
C PRO A 33 -3.50 0.70 -11.57
N GLU A 34 -3.03 -0.53 -11.70
CA GLU A 34 -1.64 -0.89 -11.38
C GLU A 34 -0.65 -0.28 -12.36
N GLY A 35 0.61 -0.24 -11.94
CA GLY A 35 1.73 0.23 -12.75
C GLY A 35 2.17 1.64 -12.39
N GLU A 36 2.93 2.25 -13.31
CA GLU A 36 3.46 3.59 -13.10
C GLU A 36 2.33 4.63 -13.18
N THR A 37 2.27 5.51 -12.19
CA THR A 37 1.24 6.54 -12.08
C THR A 37 1.81 7.78 -11.39
N GLU A 38 1.49 8.94 -11.95
CA GLU A 38 1.79 10.22 -11.29
C GLU A 38 0.71 10.57 -10.27
N LEU A 39 1.14 10.92 -9.06
CA LEU A 39 0.28 11.18 -7.91
C LEU A 39 0.65 12.50 -7.24
N VAL A 40 -0.37 13.18 -6.72
CA VAL A 40 -0.22 14.30 -5.79
C VAL A 40 -0.61 13.83 -4.39
N ILE A 41 0.21 14.14 -3.40
CA ILE A 41 -0.14 13.94 -1.99
C ILE A 41 -1.15 15.02 -1.58
N THR A 42 -2.38 14.63 -1.28
CA THR A 42 -3.47 15.59 -1.00
C THR A 42 -3.72 15.80 0.49
N GLY A 43 -3.33 14.86 1.33
CA GLY A 43 -3.51 14.96 2.78
C GLY A 43 -2.89 13.82 3.56
N TYR A 44 -2.95 13.95 4.88
CA TYR A 44 -2.58 12.89 5.80
C TYR A 44 -3.45 12.95 7.06
N HIS A 45 -3.61 11.81 7.72
CA HIS A 45 -4.30 11.68 8.99
C HIS A 45 -3.49 10.77 9.92
N VAL A 46 -3.36 11.16 11.19
CA VAL A 46 -2.64 10.39 12.21
C VAL A 46 -3.66 9.85 13.20
N THR A 47 -3.63 8.55 13.43
CA THR A 47 -4.47 7.89 14.44
C THR A 47 -3.60 7.14 15.43
N GLU A 48 -4.04 7.14 16.68
CA GLU A 48 -3.49 6.34 17.76
C GLU A 48 -4.59 5.38 18.21
N GLU A 49 -4.41 4.09 17.91
CA GLU A 49 -5.33 3.06 18.40
C GLU A 49 -4.85 2.56 19.76
N ASN A 50 -5.57 2.93 20.81
CA ASN A 50 -5.36 2.43 22.17
C ASN A 50 -6.20 1.17 22.38
N TYR A 51 -5.61 -0.01 22.14
CA TYR A 51 -6.26 -1.30 22.41
C TYR A 51 -5.86 -1.86 23.77
N GLY A 52 -6.58 -1.47 24.84
CA GLY A 52 -6.54 -2.15 26.14
C GLY A 52 -5.18 -2.22 26.86
N TYR A 53 -5.18 -2.82 28.05
CA TYR A 53 -4.07 -2.78 29.03
C TYR A 53 -2.72 -3.36 28.57
N TYR A 54 -2.65 -4.06 27.42
CA TYR A 54 -1.48 -4.83 26.98
C TYR A 54 -0.96 -4.50 25.58
N HIS A 55 -1.60 -3.61 24.83
CA HIS A 55 -1.07 -3.17 23.53
C HIS A 55 -0.63 -1.71 23.63
N GLN A 56 0.70 -1.51 23.60
CA GLN A 56 1.28 -0.19 23.35
C GLN A 56 0.63 0.37 22.08
N GLY A 57 -0.02 1.54 22.20
CA GLY A 57 -0.86 2.11 21.15
C GLY A 57 -0.15 2.10 19.80
N LYS A 58 -0.77 1.44 18.81
CA LYS A 58 -0.23 1.45 17.44
C LYS A 58 -0.60 2.78 16.81
N LYS A 59 0.40 3.65 16.66
CA LYS A 59 0.25 4.89 15.90
C LYS A 59 0.38 4.58 14.42
N ARG A 60 -0.51 5.14 13.61
CA ARG A 60 -0.48 4.98 12.15
C ARG A 60 -0.73 6.31 11.45
N VAL A 61 -0.11 6.45 10.29
CA VAL A 61 -0.24 7.59 9.38
C VAL A 61 -0.90 7.09 8.12
N THR A 62 -2.06 7.65 7.79
CA THR A 62 -2.74 7.42 6.52
C THR A 62 -2.49 8.61 5.62
N ILE A 63 -1.91 8.37 4.44
CA ILE A 63 -1.62 9.40 3.44
C ILE A 63 -2.59 9.21 2.28
N THR A 64 -3.20 10.31 1.83
CA THR A 64 -4.13 10.33 0.71
C THR A 64 -3.46 10.88 -0.54
N PHE A 65 -3.73 10.22 -1.66
CA PHE A 65 -3.16 10.53 -2.97
C PHE A 65 -4.28 10.77 -3.98
N SER A 66 -3.99 11.58 -5.00
CA SER A 66 -4.84 11.75 -6.18
C SER A 66 -3.99 11.63 -7.44
N ASN A 67 -4.51 10.99 -8.48
CA ASN A 67 -3.95 11.11 -9.83
C ASN A 67 -4.56 12.30 -10.59
N GLU A 68 -4.12 12.51 -11.83
CA GLU A 68 -4.59 13.61 -12.70
C GLU A 68 -6.07 13.51 -13.07
N GLN A 69 -6.62 12.30 -13.09
CA GLN A 69 -8.03 12.02 -13.35
C GLN A 69 -8.91 12.27 -12.11
N GLY A 70 -8.33 12.73 -10.99
CA GLY A 70 -9.04 12.99 -9.74
C GLY A 70 -9.43 11.74 -8.96
N GLN A 71 -8.93 10.56 -9.36
CA GLN A 71 -9.13 9.33 -8.62
C GLN A 71 -8.24 9.34 -7.38
N THR A 72 -8.77 8.90 -6.25
CA THR A 72 -8.07 8.96 -4.97
C THR A 72 -7.96 7.59 -4.31
N PHE A 73 -6.87 7.41 -3.57
CA PHE A 73 -6.71 6.29 -2.65
C PHE A 73 -5.93 6.74 -1.41
N SER A 74 -5.93 5.90 -0.38
CA SER A 74 -5.14 6.15 0.82
C SER A 74 -4.30 4.94 1.16
N GLN A 75 -3.06 5.19 1.59
CA GLN A 75 -2.16 4.16 2.10
C GLN A 75 -1.82 4.45 3.55
N THR A 76 -1.88 3.39 4.36
CA THR A 76 -1.61 3.46 5.79
C THR A 76 -0.24 2.89 6.10
N TYR A 77 0.54 3.65 6.87
CA TYR A 77 1.85 3.26 7.38
C TYR A 77 1.80 3.21 8.90
N TYR A 78 2.30 2.12 9.49
CA TYR A 78 2.43 2.00 10.93
C TYR A 78 3.71 2.71 11.40
N ILE A 79 3.61 3.48 12.48
CA ILE A 79 4.76 4.07 13.15
C ILE A 79 5.31 3.03 14.12
N ASP A 80 6.23 2.22 13.64
CA ASP A 80 6.89 1.16 14.41
C ASP A 80 8.38 1.14 14.07
N LYS A 81 9.25 1.10 15.09
CA LYS A 81 10.71 1.04 14.92
C LYS A 81 11.18 -0.21 14.17
N TYR A 82 10.38 -1.28 14.17
CA TYR A 82 10.65 -2.51 13.42
C TYR A 82 10.04 -2.51 12.02
N ASN A 83 9.27 -1.47 11.66
CA ASN A 83 8.66 -1.31 10.35
C ASN A 83 9.06 0.05 9.73
N PRO A 84 10.17 0.11 8.97
CA PRO A 84 10.69 1.36 8.43
C PRO A 84 9.92 1.90 7.22
N ASN A 85 8.77 1.33 6.86
CA ASN A 85 8.07 1.65 5.61
C ASN A 85 7.67 3.13 5.50
N LEU A 86 7.21 3.76 6.60
CA LEU A 86 6.90 5.20 6.58
C LEU A 86 8.16 6.03 6.31
N ALA A 87 9.26 5.72 6.98
CA ALA A 87 10.52 6.44 6.83
C ALA A 87 11.09 6.27 5.41
N LYS A 88 11.04 5.05 4.87
CA LYS A 88 11.41 4.76 3.48
C LYS A 88 10.57 5.58 2.50
N PHE A 89 9.25 5.61 2.68
CA PHE A 89 8.36 6.41 1.84
C PHE A 89 8.71 7.90 1.92
N ILE A 90 8.89 8.46 3.11
CA ILE A 90 9.26 9.88 3.28
C ILE A 90 10.58 10.18 2.55
N TYR A 91 11.60 9.33 2.70
CA TYR A 91 12.87 9.47 2.00
C TYR A 91 12.68 9.48 0.47
N GLN A 92 11.86 8.56 -0.06
CA GLN A 92 11.57 8.48 -1.49
C GLN A 92 10.84 9.73 -2.02
N VAL A 93 9.96 10.36 -1.22
CA VAL A 93 9.25 11.57 -1.61
C VAL A 93 10.14 12.82 -1.54
N LEU A 94 11.10 12.85 -0.62
CA LEU A 94 11.94 14.03 -0.38
C LEU A 94 13.29 13.99 -1.09
N GLY A 95 13.76 12.79 -1.49
CA GLY A 95 15.10 12.57 -2.02
C GLY A 95 16.22 12.65 -0.98
N ASN A 96 15.90 13.07 0.25
CA ASN A 96 16.81 13.14 1.38
C ASN A 96 16.03 12.99 2.71
N ILE A 97 16.77 12.83 3.81
CA ILE A 97 16.20 12.94 5.16
C ILE A 97 16.43 14.37 5.63
N PRO A 98 15.38 15.11 6.04
CA PRO A 98 15.54 16.45 6.59
C PRO A 98 16.43 16.43 7.84
N GLU A 99 17.35 17.38 7.95
CA GLU A 99 18.04 17.63 9.21
C GLU A 99 17.05 18.28 10.20
N GLY A 100 16.87 17.67 11.37
CA GLY A 100 16.00 18.19 12.44
C GLY A 100 14.55 17.70 12.39
N GLU A 101 13.63 18.50 12.92
CA GLU A 101 12.22 18.13 13.02
C GLU A 101 11.53 18.12 11.65
N PHE A 102 10.88 17.00 11.33
CA PHE A 102 10.11 16.82 10.11
C PHE A 102 8.60 16.88 10.39
N SER A 103 7.87 17.63 9.57
CA SER A 103 6.41 17.70 9.62
C SER A 103 5.79 17.04 8.39
N LEU A 104 4.85 16.11 8.58
CA LEU A 104 4.07 15.49 7.50
C LEU A 104 3.30 16.52 6.63
N LYS A 105 3.06 17.73 7.15
CA LYS A 105 2.43 18.83 6.38
C LYS A 105 3.23 19.20 5.14
N THR A 106 4.55 19.03 5.15
CA THR A 106 5.43 19.39 4.03
C THR A 106 5.32 18.44 2.84
N LEU A 107 4.65 17.29 3.02
CA LEU A 107 4.37 16.34 1.94
C LEU A 107 3.19 16.79 1.08
N LYS A 108 2.24 17.54 1.63
CA LYS A 108 1.03 17.95 0.90
C LYS A 108 1.40 18.80 -0.31
N GLY A 109 0.82 18.46 -1.46
CA GLY A 109 1.06 19.12 -2.75
C GLY A 109 2.28 18.59 -3.52
N ARG A 110 3.11 17.73 -2.91
CA ARG A 110 4.21 17.10 -3.64
C ARG A 110 3.67 16.12 -4.68
N LYS A 111 4.31 16.15 -5.85
CA LYS A 111 4.10 15.20 -6.94
C LYS A 111 5.13 14.08 -6.86
N ILE A 112 4.68 12.86 -7.11
CA ILE A 112 5.52 11.68 -7.18
C ILE A 112 5.15 10.83 -8.38
N ARG A 113 6.14 10.16 -8.95
CA ARG A 113 5.93 9.04 -9.86
C ARG A 113 5.99 7.78 -9.01
N ALA A 114 4.90 7.03 -8.96
CA ALA A 114 4.76 5.86 -8.11
C ALA A 114 4.48 4.61 -8.95
N PHE A 115 5.04 3.47 -8.52
CA PHE A 115 4.63 2.17 -9.03
C PHE A 115 3.58 1.58 -8.09
N LEU A 116 2.36 1.42 -8.61
CA LEU A 116 1.19 0.95 -7.89
C LEU A 116 0.95 -0.54 -8.13
N TYR A 117 0.52 -1.22 -7.08
CA TYR A 117 0.06 -2.60 -7.16
C TYR A 117 -1.18 -2.83 -6.29
N HIS A 118 -1.97 -3.81 -6.67
CA HIS A 118 -3.21 -4.18 -6.03
C HIS A 118 -3.02 -5.43 -5.18
N ASN A 119 -3.50 -5.36 -3.95
CA ASN A 119 -3.70 -6.55 -3.11
C ASN A 119 -5.18 -6.78 -2.94
N TYR A 120 -5.60 -8.05 -2.89
CA TYR A 120 -6.99 -8.43 -2.71
C TYR A 120 -7.17 -9.17 -1.39
N THR A 121 -8.27 -8.90 -0.69
CA THR A 121 -8.68 -9.73 0.45
C THR A 121 -9.30 -11.04 -0.04
N ASN A 122 -9.47 -11.97 0.89
CA ASN A 122 -10.18 -13.23 0.65
C ASN A 122 -11.65 -13.03 0.19
N GLU A 123 -12.21 -11.84 0.43
CA GLU A 123 -13.54 -11.45 -0.03
C GLU A 123 -13.54 -10.81 -1.44
N GLY A 124 -12.36 -10.67 -2.05
CA GLY A 124 -12.18 -10.09 -3.40
C GLY A 124 -12.14 -8.57 -3.44
N ARG A 125 -12.01 -7.88 -2.30
CA ARG A 125 -11.84 -6.41 -2.29
C ARG A 125 -10.39 -6.04 -2.54
N GLY A 126 -10.14 -5.27 -3.59
CA GLY A 126 -8.82 -4.74 -3.93
C GLY A 126 -8.43 -3.49 -3.15
N TYR A 127 -7.13 -3.33 -2.91
CA TYR A 127 -6.49 -2.19 -2.25
C TYR A 127 -5.24 -1.78 -3.01
N VAL A 128 -5.10 -0.49 -3.28
CA VAL A 128 -3.91 0.09 -3.92
C VAL A 128 -2.81 0.29 -2.90
N ASN A 129 -1.60 -0.09 -3.26
CA ASN A 129 -0.39 0.18 -2.49
C ASN A 129 0.70 0.74 -3.42
N ILE A 130 1.53 1.61 -2.87
CA ILE A 130 2.76 2.10 -3.50
C ILE A 130 3.88 1.12 -3.15
N ALA A 131 4.47 0.48 -4.16
CA ALA A 131 5.66 -0.34 -4.00
C ALA A 131 6.93 0.52 -3.89
N SER A 132 7.02 1.53 -4.74
CA SER A 132 8.11 2.49 -4.82
C SER A 132 7.62 3.81 -5.41
N CYS A 133 8.33 4.90 -5.09
CA CYS A 133 8.11 6.18 -5.73
C CYS A 133 9.39 7.01 -5.81
N GLU A 134 9.34 8.06 -6.61
CA GLU A 134 10.36 9.11 -6.74
C GLU A 134 9.66 10.48 -6.88
N PRO A 135 10.31 11.59 -6.49
CA PRO A 135 9.73 12.92 -6.65
C PRO A 135 9.70 13.33 -8.13
N ILE A 136 8.66 14.07 -8.52
CA ILE A 136 8.59 14.75 -9.82
C ILE A 136 8.87 16.24 -9.55
N GLU A 137 9.83 16.80 -10.29
CA GLU A 137 10.18 18.23 -10.24
C GLU A 137 9.03 19.15 -10.69
#